data_AF-A0A1Q5I6M5-F1
#
_entry.id   AF-A0A1Q5I6M5-F1
#
_cell.length_a   1.000
_cell.length_b   1.000
_cell.length_c   1.000
_cell.angle_alpha   90.00
_cell.angle_beta   90.00
_cell.angle_gamma   90.00
#
_symmetry.space_group_name_H-M   'P 1'
#
loop_
_entity.id
_entity.type
_entity.pdbx_description
1 polymer ?
#
loop_
_entity_poly.entity_id
_entity_poly.type
_entity_poly.pdbx_seq_one_letter_code
_entity_poly.pdbx_strand_id
1 'polypeptide(L)'
;MQSLPTPCPADRIPDATGLDAFTTTYSAAKEQRAVFVAIERQGPGWTVKADALTAPQRTLDSPVYGAVRDAVSHLIGSRQIRPDSFADPVYVVLYDVDGEGRARELAAAVHAAFSGDLEPLSRAAPCTS
;
A
#
# COMPACT_ATOMS: atom_id res chain seq x y z
N MET A 1 -16.39 9.27 -0.20
CA MET A 1 -16.11 7.82 -0.03
C MET A 1 -16.29 7.45 1.43
N GLN A 2 -16.69 6.22 1.74
CA GLN A 2 -16.69 5.74 3.12
C GLN A 2 -15.25 5.48 3.58
N SER A 3 -14.97 5.70 4.86
CA SER A 3 -13.67 5.34 5.45
C SER A 3 -13.44 3.85 5.31
N LEU A 4 -12.25 3.47 4.88
CA LEU A 4 -11.89 2.06 4.74
C LEU A 4 -11.86 1.43 6.14
N PRO A 5 -12.44 0.22 6.31
CA PRO A 5 -12.32 -0.49 7.58
C PRO A 5 -10.85 -0.84 7.84
N THR A 6 -10.53 -1.09 9.10
CA THR A 6 -9.19 -1.52 9.52
C THR A 6 -9.30 -2.93 10.11
N PRO A 7 -8.70 -3.97 9.51
CA PRO A 7 -7.99 -3.95 8.22
C PRO A 7 -8.94 -3.75 7.02
N CYS A 8 -8.42 -3.14 5.94
CA CYS A 8 -9.20 -2.90 4.74
C CYS A 8 -9.21 -4.17 3.88
N PRO A 9 -10.38 -4.71 3.50
CA PRO A 9 -10.40 -5.86 2.61
C PRO A 9 -9.95 -5.43 1.20
N ALA A 10 -9.28 -6.35 0.51
CA ALA A 10 -8.61 -6.06 -0.76
C ALA A 10 -9.57 -5.55 -1.85
N ASP A 11 -10.80 -6.07 -1.90
CA ASP A 11 -11.86 -5.67 -2.83
C ASP A 11 -12.31 -4.22 -2.67
N ARG A 12 -12.01 -3.57 -1.53
CA ARG A 12 -12.32 -2.16 -1.29
C ARG A 12 -11.18 -1.20 -1.62
N ILE A 13 -10.01 -1.72 -2.01
CA ILE A 13 -8.90 -0.87 -2.43
C ILE A 13 -9.26 -0.19 -3.77
N PRO A 14 -9.30 1.15 -3.81
CA PRO A 14 -9.70 1.87 -5.00
C PRO A 14 -8.67 1.71 -6.12
N ASP A 15 -9.17 1.57 -7.34
CA ASP A 15 -8.40 1.80 -8.55
C ASP A 15 -8.38 3.31 -8.84
N ALA A 16 -7.20 3.90 -8.66
CA ALA A 16 -6.93 5.32 -8.87
C ALA A 16 -6.27 5.59 -10.24
N THR A 17 -6.41 4.68 -11.21
CA THR A 17 -5.84 4.84 -12.56
C THR A 17 -6.31 6.15 -13.21
N GLY A 18 -5.36 7.02 -13.51
CA GLY A 18 -5.60 8.32 -14.14
C GLY A 18 -5.70 9.47 -13.13
N LEU A 19 -5.43 10.69 -13.61
CA LEU A 19 -5.28 11.87 -12.76
C LEU A 19 -6.55 12.20 -11.96
N ASP A 20 -7.72 12.08 -12.59
CA ASP A 20 -9.00 12.41 -11.94
C ASP A 20 -9.35 11.43 -10.82
N ALA A 21 -9.16 10.13 -11.07
CA ALA A 21 -9.40 9.07 -10.09
C ALA A 21 -8.41 9.18 -8.91
N PHE A 22 -7.12 9.43 -9.20
CA PHE A 22 -6.12 9.71 -8.17
C PHE A 22 -6.48 10.94 -7.34
N THR A 23 -6.76 12.08 -7.99
CA THR A 23 -7.06 13.33 -7.29
C THR A 23 -8.29 13.21 -6.41
N THR A 24 -9.35 12.57 -6.92
CA THR A 24 -10.58 12.31 -6.17
C THR A 24 -10.31 11.43 -4.95
N THR A 25 -9.58 10.33 -5.14
CA THR A 25 -9.29 9.37 -4.08
C THR A 25 -8.40 9.97 -3.00
N TYR A 26 -7.35 10.68 -3.42
CA TYR A 26 -6.39 11.33 -2.54
C TYR A 26 -7.01 12.48 -1.75
N SER A 27 -7.85 13.30 -2.39
CA SER A 27 -8.55 14.40 -1.71
C SER A 27 -9.52 13.87 -0.65
N ALA A 28 -10.26 12.80 -0.96
CA ALA A 28 -11.15 12.18 0.00
C ALA A 28 -10.41 11.54 1.19
N ALA A 29 -9.21 10.98 0.98
CA ALA A 29 -8.37 10.47 2.07
C ALA A 29 -7.91 11.61 2.99
N LYS A 30 -7.50 12.75 2.43
CA LYS A 30 -7.15 13.97 3.18
C LYS A 30 -8.33 14.50 4.01
N GLU A 31 -9.50 14.63 3.40
CA GLU A 31 -10.71 15.10 4.08
C GLU A 31 -11.07 14.23 5.29
N GLN A 32 -10.93 12.91 5.14
CA GLN A 32 -11.21 11.94 6.18
C GLN A 32 -10.07 11.75 7.18
N ARG A 33 -8.91 12.38 6.95
CA ARG A 33 -7.68 12.17 7.73
C ARG A 33 -7.30 10.68 7.85
N ALA A 34 -7.49 9.95 6.76
CA ALA A 34 -7.20 8.51 6.67
C ALA A 34 -5.97 8.26 5.79
N VAL A 35 -5.25 7.17 6.04
CA VAL A 35 -4.10 6.77 5.22
C VAL A 35 -4.60 6.53 3.80
N PHE A 36 -4.02 7.25 2.84
CA PHE A 36 -4.33 7.02 1.43
C PHE A 36 -3.74 5.66 1.04
N VAL A 37 -4.55 4.84 0.37
CA VAL A 37 -4.11 3.59 -0.25
C VAL A 37 -4.89 3.38 -1.53
N ALA A 38 -4.19 3.05 -2.62
CA ALA A 38 -4.81 2.78 -3.91
C ALA A 38 -3.91 1.91 -4.79
N ILE A 39 -4.49 1.37 -5.86
CA ILE A 39 -3.76 0.79 -6.99
C ILE A 39 -3.89 1.70 -8.21
N GLU A 40 -2.88 1.69 -9.07
CA GLU A 40 -2.90 2.38 -10.36
C GLU A 40 -2.34 1.47 -11.45
N ARG A 41 -3.00 1.41 -12.59
CA ARG A 41 -2.47 0.73 -13.76
C ARG A 41 -1.43 1.60 -14.46
N GLN A 42 -0.22 1.06 -14.64
CA GLN A 42 0.85 1.71 -15.40
C GLN A 42 1.32 0.78 -16.53
N GLY A 43 0.76 0.98 -17.72
CA GLY A 43 1.00 0.10 -18.87
C GLY A 43 0.47 -1.32 -18.59
N PRO A 44 1.30 -2.37 -18.72
CA PRO A 44 0.88 -3.75 -18.43
C PRO A 44 0.84 -4.06 -16.92
N GLY A 45 1.57 -3.32 -16.08
CA GLY A 45 1.71 -3.60 -14.66
C GLY A 45 0.81 -2.74 -13.77
N TRP A 46 0.74 -3.12 -12.49
CA TRP A 46 0.03 -2.38 -11.46
C TRP A 46 1.00 -1.73 -10.47
N THR A 47 0.63 -0.57 -9.96
CA THR A 47 1.37 0.17 -8.94
C THR A 47 0.51 0.25 -7.69
N VAL A 48 1.10 -0.06 -6.53
CA VAL A 48 0.47 0.19 -5.22
C VAL A 48 1.02 1.50 -4.68
N LYS A 49 0.16 2.37 -4.18
CA LYS A 49 0.56 3.59 -3.47
C LYS A 49 -0.10 3.64 -2.10
N ALA A 50 0.68 3.91 -1.07
CA ALA A 50 0.18 4.25 0.24
C ALA A 50 0.86 5.51 0.77
N ASP A 51 0.08 6.45 1.32
CA ASP A 51 0.57 7.73 1.84
C ASP A 51 -0.10 8.04 3.19
N ALA A 52 0.71 8.10 4.24
CA ALA A 52 0.27 8.44 5.58
C ALA A 52 0.25 9.95 5.85
N LEU A 53 0.77 10.79 4.94
CA LEU A 53 0.68 12.25 5.06
C LEU A 53 -0.76 12.76 4.99
N THR A 54 -1.68 11.97 4.44
CA THR A 54 -3.13 12.26 4.50
C THR A 54 -3.73 12.00 5.88
N ALA A 55 -3.01 11.32 6.77
CA ALA A 55 -3.36 11.04 8.16
C ALA A 55 -2.18 11.38 9.10
N PRO A 56 -1.85 12.67 9.32
CA PRO A 56 -0.63 13.09 10.02
C PRO A 56 -0.50 12.62 11.49
N GLN A 57 -1.56 12.05 12.06
CA GLN A 57 -1.59 11.42 13.37
C GLN A 57 -1.40 9.89 13.33
N ARG A 58 -1.07 9.36 12.15
CA ARG A 58 -0.74 7.97 11.86
C ARG A 58 0.64 7.96 11.20
N THR A 59 1.67 7.64 11.96
CA THR A 59 3.02 7.38 11.46
C THR A 59 3.36 5.94 11.75
N LEU A 60 4.15 5.29 10.89
CA LEU A 60 4.65 3.95 11.22
C LEU A 60 5.57 4.03 12.43
N ASP A 61 5.27 3.26 13.47
CA ASP A 61 6.22 3.02 14.53
C ASP A 61 7.45 2.30 13.97
N SER A 62 8.64 2.58 14.52
CA SER A 62 9.91 2.02 14.05
C SER A 62 9.91 0.50 13.77
N PRO A 63 9.32 -0.38 14.61
CA PRO A 63 9.26 -1.81 14.30
C PRO A 63 8.35 -2.14 13.10
N VAL A 64 7.24 -1.42 12.94
CA VAL A 64 6.30 -1.61 11.83
C VAL A 64 6.95 -1.18 10.51
N TYR A 65 7.66 -0.05 10.52
CA TYR A 65 8.45 0.41 9.38
C TYR A 65 9.53 -0.62 8.98
N GLY A 66 10.23 -1.20 9.96
CA GLY A 66 11.22 -2.26 9.70
C GLY A 66 10.59 -3.44 8.96
N ALA A 67 9.45 -3.95 9.44
CA ALA A 67 8.73 -5.06 8.81
C ALA A 67 8.25 -4.73 7.39
N VAL A 68 7.73 -3.52 7.15
CA VAL A 68 7.34 -3.07 5.80
C VAL A 68 8.54 -3.04 4.86
N ARG A 69 9.67 -2.48 5.31
CA ARG A 69 10.89 -2.41 4.50
C ARG A 69 11.45 -3.79 4.17
N ASP A 70 11.42 -4.72 5.13
CA ASP A 70 11.89 -6.09 4.93
C ASP A 70 10.99 -6.85 3.94
N ALA A 71 9.67 -6.68 4.03
CA ALA A 71 8.72 -7.22 3.06
C ALA A 71 8.95 -6.68 1.64
N VAL A 72 9.15 -5.36 1.49
CA VAL A 72 9.47 -4.76 0.19
C VAL A 72 10.79 -5.28 -0.37
N SER A 73 11.82 -5.41 0.48
CA SER A 73 13.11 -5.98 0.08
C SER A 73 12.97 -7.43 -0.39
N HIS A 74 12.14 -8.23 0.26
CA HIS A 74 11.84 -9.59 -0.16
C HIS A 74 11.08 -9.66 -1.49
N LEU A 75 10.08 -8.79 -1.69
CA LEU A 75 9.34 -8.70 -2.96
C LEU A 75 10.25 -8.30 -4.13
N ILE A 76 11.21 -7.39 -3.91
CA ILE A 76 12.23 -7.04 -4.89
C ILE A 76 13.15 -8.25 -5.17
N GLY A 77 13.65 -8.90 -4.12
CA GLY A 77 14.53 -10.07 -4.24
C GLY A 77 13.89 -11.26 -4.98
N SER A 78 12.58 -11.43 -4.80
CA SER A 78 11.78 -12.46 -5.50
C SER A 78 11.22 -12.01 -6.86
N ARG A 79 11.54 -10.79 -7.32
CA ARG A 79 11.09 -10.19 -8.59
C ARG A 79 9.57 -10.07 -8.74
N GLN A 80 8.86 -9.94 -7.62
CA GLN A 80 7.41 -9.68 -7.62
C GLN A 80 7.07 -8.20 -7.83
N ILE A 81 8.04 -7.31 -7.60
CA ILE A 81 7.94 -5.86 -7.82
C ILE A 81 9.28 -5.34 -8.38
N ARG A 82 9.25 -4.18 -9.04
CA ARG A 82 10.49 -3.59 -9.61
C ARG A 82 11.44 -3.06 -8.53
N PRO A 83 12.76 -3.04 -8.79
CA PRO A 83 13.77 -2.56 -7.83
C PRO A 83 13.69 -1.07 -7.47
N ASP A 84 12.97 -0.25 -8.24
CA ASP A 84 12.71 1.16 -7.93
C ASP A 84 11.50 1.35 -7.00
N SER A 85 10.88 0.26 -6.56
CA SER A 85 9.91 0.28 -5.46
C SER A 85 10.59 0.67 -4.15
N PHE A 86 9.88 1.37 -3.28
CA PHE A 86 10.44 1.82 -2.02
C PHE A 86 9.38 1.96 -0.93
N ALA A 87 9.85 1.86 0.32
CA ALA A 87 9.06 2.06 1.52
C ALA A 87 9.77 3.03 2.43
N ASP A 88 9.15 4.19 2.64
CA ASP A 88 9.50 5.19 3.64
C ASP A 88 8.50 5.13 4.81
N PRO A 89 8.83 5.73 5.97
CA PRO A 89 7.97 5.73 7.16
C PRO A 89 6.57 6.33 6.96
N VAL A 90 6.39 7.12 5.90
CA VAL A 90 5.14 7.83 5.59
C VAL A 90 4.60 7.54 4.19
N TYR A 91 5.37 6.88 3.32
CA TYR A 91 5.00 6.69 1.92
C TYR A 91 5.56 5.37 1.39
N VAL A 92 4.74 4.57 0.71
CA VAL A 92 5.13 3.29 0.13
C VAL A 92 4.66 3.24 -1.31
N VAL A 93 5.57 2.85 -2.22
CA VAL A 93 5.24 2.60 -3.62
C VAL A 93 5.81 1.27 -4.07
N LEU A 94 4.95 0.42 -4.62
CA LEU A 94 5.31 -0.85 -5.21
C LEU A 94 5.02 -0.80 -6.70
N TYR A 95 6.02 -0.92 -7.54
CA TYR A 95 5.89 -0.87 -8.99
C TYR A 95 5.85 -2.27 -9.61
N ASP A 96 5.14 -2.38 -10.74
CA ASP A 96 5.11 -3.58 -11.59
C ASP A 96 4.61 -4.84 -10.88
N VAL A 97 3.61 -4.66 -10.03
CA VAL A 97 2.90 -5.78 -9.41
C VAL A 97 2.12 -6.53 -10.49
N ASP A 98 2.28 -7.85 -10.52
CA ASP A 98 1.58 -8.71 -11.47
C ASP A 98 0.09 -8.87 -11.09
N GLY A 99 -0.77 -8.28 -11.90
CA GLY A 99 -2.22 -8.41 -11.76
C GLY A 99 -2.87 -7.53 -10.69
N GLU A 100 -4.13 -7.19 -10.96
CA GLU A 100 -4.95 -6.31 -10.13
C GLU A 100 -5.24 -6.91 -8.74
N GLY A 101 -5.54 -8.21 -8.68
CA GLY A 101 -5.84 -8.90 -7.43
C GLY A 101 -4.65 -8.88 -6.47
N ARG A 102 -3.44 -9.13 -6.99
CA ARG A 102 -2.20 -9.08 -6.20
C ARG A 102 -1.88 -7.66 -5.74
N ALA A 103 -2.08 -6.66 -6.61
CA ALA A 103 -1.90 -5.26 -6.24
C ALA A 103 -2.85 -4.86 -5.11
N ARG A 104 -4.13 -5.27 -5.17
CA ARG A 104 -5.10 -5.02 -4.10
C ARG A 104 -4.75 -5.73 -2.79
N GLU A 105 -4.27 -6.97 -2.87
CA GLU A 105 -3.80 -7.72 -1.69
C GLU A 105 -2.63 -6.99 -1.01
N LEU A 106 -1.60 -6.62 -1.77
CA LEU A 106 -0.45 -5.88 -1.25
C LEU A 106 -0.86 -4.51 -0.70
N ALA A 107 -1.75 -3.80 -1.37
CA ALA A 107 -2.26 -2.51 -0.92
C ALA A 107 -3.02 -2.64 0.42
N ALA A 108 -3.91 -3.62 0.54
CA ALA A 108 -4.62 -3.92 1.78
C ALA A 108 -3.65 -4.26 2.93
N ALA A 109 -2.64 -5.07 2.64
CA ALA A 109 -1.62 -5.45 3.61
C ALA A 109 -0.79 -4.26 4.10
N VAL A 110 -0.37 -3.38 3.19
CA VAL A 110 0.35 -2.14 3.54
C VAL A 110 -0.54 -1.22 4.38
N HIS A 111 -1.83 -1.05 4.02
CA HIS A 111 -2.77 -0.24 4.81
C HIS A 111 -2.99 -0.81 6.23
N ALA A 112 -3.05 -2.13 6.38
CA ALA A 112 -3.13 -2.78 7.69
C ALA A 112 -1.86 -2.51 8.52
N ALA A 113 -0.68 -2.57 7.90
CA ALA A 113 0.59 -2.24 8.57
C ALA A 113 0.61 -0.78 9.06
N PHE A 114 0.15 0.18 8.26
CA PHE A 114 -0.03 1.57 8.70
C PHE A 114 -1.01 1.75 9.87
N SER A 115 -1.85 0.75 10.12
CA SER A 115 -2.77 0.72 11.27
C SER A 115 -2.24 -0.09 12.46
N GLY A 116 -1.03 -0.66 12.36
CA GLY A 116 -0.37 -1.45 13.39
C GLY A 116 -0.54 -2.98 13.26
N ASP A 117 -1.23 -3.47 12.23
CA ASP A 117 -1.44 -4.90 11.99
C ASP A 117 -0.50 -5.42 10.90
N LEU A 118 0.48 -6.24 11.30
CA LEU A 118 1.48 -6.82 10.40
C LEU A 118 1.07 -8.18 9.84
N GLU A 119 0.05 -8.84 10.37
CA GLU A 119 -0.33 -10.20 9.95
C GLU A 119 -0.69 -10.27 8.45
N PRO A 120 -1.47 -9.33 7.88
CA PRO A 120 -1.76 -9.32 6.45
C PRO A 120 -0.51 -9.15 5.58
N LEU A 121 0.47 -8.38 6.05
CA LEU A 121 1.73 -8.17 5.34
C LEU A 121 2.59 -9.43 5.35
N SER A 122 2.72 -10.11 6.49
CA SER A 122 3.45 -11.38 6.56
C SER A 122 2.82 -12.48 5.70
N ARG A 123 1.49 -12.47 5.52
CA ARG A 123 0.80 -13.41 4.62
C ARG A 123 1.03 -13.06 3.15
N ALA A 124 0.93 -11.78 2.80
CA ALA A 124 1.07 -11.33 1.42
C ALA A 124 2.52 -11.38 0.94
N ALA A 125 3.49 -11.12 1.81
CA ALA A 125 4.92 -11.20 1.54
C ALA A 125 5.61 -12.09 2.58
N PRO A 126 5.46 -13.42 2.48
CA PRO A 126 6.07 -14.35 3.42
C PRO A 126 7.59 -14.33 3.25
N CYS A 127 8.27 -13.61 4.13
CA CYS A 127 9.72 -13.72 4.25
C CYS A 127 10.05 -15.12 4.79
N THR A 128 10.42 -16.06 3.92
CA THR A 128 11.08 -17.28 4.38
C THR A 128 12.46 -16.89 4.89
N SER A 129 12.59 -16.80 6.23
CA SER A 129 13.90 -16.83 6.88
C SER A 129 14.58 -18.18 6.65
#